data_AF-A0A149QMG7-F1
#
_entry.id   AF-A0A149QMG7-F1
#
_cell.length_a   1.000
_cell.length_b   1.000
_cell.length_c   1.000
_cell.angle_alpha   90.00
_cell.angle_beta   90.00
_cell.angle_gamma   90.00
#
_symmetry.space_group_name_H-M   'P 1'
#
loop_
_entity.id
_entity.type
_entity.pdbx_description
1 polymer ?
#
loop_
_entity_poly.entity_id
_entity_poly.type
_entity_poly.pdbx_seq_one_letter_code
_entity_poly.pdbx_strand_id
1 'polypeptide(L)'
;MSDDSGLWLLAAGPAGATALYWALYRYYRNTDKSHSFEHETEIEAKPVTGSDQQVGRVTGTEEKRIRGDNVYEYRKRVARVKPDQ
;
A
#
# COMPACT_ATOMS: atom_id res chain seq x y z
N MET A 1 -56.46 4.36 11.61
CA MET A 1 -55.22 3.80 11.04
C MET A 1 -54.50 4.93 10.30
N SER A 2 -53.88 5.86 11.03
CA SER A 2 -53.30 7.06 10.40
C SER A 2 -52.03 7.57 11.08
N ASP A 3 -51.89 7.40 12.41
CA ASP A 3 -50.81 8.05 13.15
C ASP A 3 -49.49 7.26 13.09
N ASP A 4 -49.52 5.94 13.34
CA ASP A 4 -48.32 5.09 13.29
C ASP A 4 -47.71 5.04 11.88
N SER A 5 -48.53 4.90 10.84
CA SER A 5 -48.06 4.88 9.44
C SER A 5 -47.40 6.19 9.03
N GLY A 6 -47.87 7.32 9.55
CA GLY A 6 -47.29 8.64 9.27
C GLY A 6 -45.91 8.80 9.90
N LEU A 7 -45.75 8.33 11.15
CA LEU A 7 -44.46 8.37 11.86
C LEU A 7 -43.41 7.47 11.19
N TRP A 8 -43.79 6.28 10.73
CA TRP A 8 -42.88 5.39 10.00
C TRP A 8 -42.40 6.00 8.67
N LEU A 9 -43.30 6.63 7.91
CA LEU A 9 -42.93 7.31 6.66
C LEU A 9 -42.04 8.53 6.89
N LEU A 10 -42.30 9.31 7.94
CA LEU A 10 -41.46 10.44 8.31
C LEU A 10 -40.05 9.99 8.73
N ALA A 11 -39.95 8.89 9.47
CA ALA A 11 -38.66 8.33 9.90
C ALA A 11 -37.87 7.68 8.76
N ALA A 12 -38.53 7.23 7.69
CA ALA A 12 -37.88 6.52 6.58
C ALA A 12 -36.78 7.34 5.89
N GLY A 13 -36.98 8.65 5.73
CA GLY A 13 -35.98 9.55 5.14
C GLY A 13 -34.69 9.65 5.97
N PRO A 14 -34.76 10.14 7.22
CA PRO A 14 -33.60 10.23 8.11
C PRO A 14 -32.93 8.88 8.38
N ALA A 15 -33.73 7.82 8.56
CA ALA A 15 -33.19 6.47 8.76
C ALA A 15 -32.43 5.99 7.52
N GLY A 16 -33.00 6.18 6.32
CA GLY A 16 -32.38 5.81 5.05
C GLY A 16 -31.09 6.60 4.79
N ALA A 17 -31.10 7.91 5.02
CA ALA A 17 -29.92 8.76 4.86
C ALA A 17 -28.78 8.36 5.81
N THR A 18 -29.11 8.11 7.08
CA THR A 18 -28.13 7.67 8.09
C THR A 18 -27.57 6.29 7.75
N ALA A 19 -28.43 5.34 7.36
CA ALA A 19 -28.03 4.00 6.97
C ALA A 19 -27.10 4.02 5.74
N LEU A 20 -27.45 4.80 4.71
CA LEU A 20 -26.62 4.94 3.51
C LEU A 20 -25.26 5.56 3.84
N TYR A 21 -25.24 6.66 4.60
CA TYR A 21 -23.99 7.30 5.01
C TYR A 21 -23.10 6.33 5.78
N TRP A 22 -23.65 5.61 6.77
CA TRP A 22 -22.88 4.69 7.60
C TRP A 22 -22.35 3.50 6.79
N ALA A 23 -23.15 2.96 5.86
CA ALA A 23 -22.73 1.89 4.96
C ALA A 23 -21.54 2.32 4.08
N LEU A 24 -21.60 3.51 3.47
CA LEU A 24 -20.50 4.07 2.69
C LEU A 24 -19.27 4.34 3.57
N TYR A 25 -19.48 4.92 4.75
CA TYR A 25 -18.42 5.21 5.71
C TYR A 25 -17.66 3.94 6.07
N ARG A 26 -18.34 2.83 6.36
CA ARG A 26 -17.73 1.53 6.73
C ARG A 26 -17.19 0.76 5.53
N TYR A 27 -17.78 0.93 4.35
CA TYR A 27 -17.23 0.34 3.13
C TYR A 27 -15.82 0.88 2.82
N TYR A 28 -15.62 2.19 3.00
CA TYR A 28 -14.33 2.84 2.76
C TYR A 28 -13.42 2.94 4.00
N ARG A 29 -13.98 2.97 5.22
CA ARG A 29 -13.18 2.85 6.44
C ARG A 29 -12.85 1.39 6.68
N ASN A 30 -11.60 1.05 6.46
CA ASN A 30 -11.02 -0.25 6.82
C ASN A 30 -10.90 -0.51 8.33
N THR A 31 -11.66 0.20 9.19
CA THR A 31 -11.50 0.12 10.65
C THR A 31 -11.94 -1.23 11.24
N ASP A 32 -12.76 -2.00 10.51
CA ASP A 32 -13.22 -3.35 10.88
C ASP A 32 -12.58 -4.48 10.07
N LYS A 33 -11.67 -4.15 9.14
CA LYS A 33 -10.88 -5.16 8.43
C LYS A 33 -9.54 -5.28 9.12
N SER A 34 -9.35 -6.38 9.86
CA SER A 34 -8.00 -6.79 10.24
C SER A 34 -7.21 -7.12 8.97
N HIS A 35 -5.90 -6.88 9.00
CA HIS A 35 -4.94 -7.19 7.94
C HIS A 35 -4.77 -8.71 7.71
N SER A 36 -5.86 -9.49 7.64
CA SER A 36 -5.83 -10.95 7.49
C SER A 36 -5.43 -11.42 6.08
N PHE A 37 -5.01 -10.50 5.20
CA PHE A 37 -4.50 -10.79 3.86
C PHE A 37 -3.10 -10.22 3.63
N GLU A 38 -2.35 -9.88 4.67
CA GLU A 38 -0.90 -9.85 4.51
C GLU A 38 -0.45 -11.30 4.32
N HIS A 39 -0.22 -11.68 3.06
CA HIS A 39 0.55 -12.88 2.78
C HIS A 39 1.90 -12.65 3.44
N GLU A 40 2.16 -13.35 4.53
CA GLU A 40 3.50 -13.53 5.04
C GLU A 40 4.27 -14.18 3.89
N THR A 41 4.98 -13.33 3.13
CA THR A 41 5.79 -13.81 2.03
C THR A 41 6.91 -14.57 2.70
N GLU A 42 6.87 -15.89 2.64
CA GLU A 42 7.96 -16.72 3.08
C GLU A 42 9.18 -16.36 2.21
N ILE A 43 10.05 -15.52 2.76
CA ILE A 43 11.31 -15.18 2.11
C ILE A 43 12.24 -16.35 2.39
N GLU A 44 12.21 -17.36 1.52
CA GLU A 44 13.28 -18.34 1.46
C GLU A 44 14.53 -17.61 0.93
N ALA A 45 15.36 -17.15 1.87
CA ALA A 45 16.64 -16.54 1.57
C ALA A 45 17.54 -17.59 0.90
N LYS A 46 17.51 -17.65 -0.43
CA LYS A 46 18.49 -18.44 -1.18
C LYS A 46 19.86 -17.84 -0.91
N PRO A 47 20.89 -18.67 -0.66
CA PRO A 47 22.24 -18.16 -0.54
C PRO A 47 22.55 -17.35 -1.80
N VAL A 48 23.06 -16.12 -1.60
CA VAL A 48 23.60 -15.31 -2.69
C VAL A 48 24.78 -16.11 -3.23
N THR A 49 24.53 -16.83 -4.33
CA THR A 49 25.55 -17.59 -5.04
C THR A 49 26.16 -16.64 -6.06
N GLY A 50 27.42 -16.29 -5.82
CA GLY A 50 28.19 -15.37 -6.63
C GLY A 50 29.57 -15.20 -6.00
N SER A 51 30.60 -15.06 -6.83
CA SER A 51 31.89 -14.59 -6.35
C SER A 51 31.78 -13.07 -6.15
N ASP A 52 31.72 -12.62 -4.90
CA ASP A 52 31.78 -11.20 -4.59
C ASP A 52 33.17 -10.67 -4.98
N GLN A 53 33.25 -9.95 -6.10
CA GLN A 53 34.44 -9.19 -6.46
C GLN A 53 34.25 -7.76 -5.98
N GLN A 54 35.14 -7.31 -5.09
CA GLN A 54 35.17 -5.91 -4.70
C GLN A 54 35.55 -5.04 -5.90
N VAL A 55 34.58 -4.28 -6.44
CA VAL A 55 34.79 -3.36 -7.57
C VAL A 55 35.16 -1.94 -7.15
N GLY A 56 35.11 -1.64 -5.85
CA GLY A 56 35.47 -0.32 -5.33
C GLY A 56 35.33 -0.20 -3.82
N ARG A 57 35.83 0.92 -3.29
CA ARG A 57 35.69 1.31 -1.89
C ARG A 57 35.50 2.82 -1.82
N VAL A 58 34.45 3.27 -1.14
CA VAL A 58 34.20 4.68 -0.85
C VAL A 58 34.38 4.90 0.65
N THR A 59 35.25 5.83 1.04
CA THR A 59 35.47 6.22 2.44
C THR A 59 35.43 7.74 2.54
N GLY A 60 34.65 8.30 3.48
CA GLY A 60 34.60 9.75 3.70
C GLY A 60 33.90 10.57 2.61
N THR A 61 32.78 10.09 2.05
CA THR A 61 32.03 10.86 1.05
C THR A 61 31.31 12.05 1.70
N GLU A 62 31.52 13.26 1.16
CA GLU A 62 30.72 14.46 1.48
C GLU A 62 29.64 14.73 0.42
N GLU A 63 29.59 13.93 -0.65
CA GLU A 63 28.59 14.08 -1.70
C GLU A 63 27.17 13.87 -1.14
N LYS A 64 26.30 14.84 -1.37
CA LYS A 64 24.89 14.80 -0.94
C LYS A 64 24.05 13.82 -1.76
N ARG A 65 24.58 13.30 -2.86
CA ARG A 65 23.87 12.46 -3.83
C ARG A 65 24.77 11.36 -4.37
N ILE A 66 24.15 10.25 -4.76
CA ILE A 66 24.84 9.14 -5.40
C ILE A 66 24.92 9.44 -6.90
N ARG A 67 26.09 9.23 -7.50
CA ARG A 67 26.24 9.36 -8.95
C ARG A 67 25.36 8.33 -9.65
N GLY A 68 24.48 8.81 -10.53
CA GLY A 68 23.48 7.98 -11.19
C GLY A 68 22.20 7.77 -10.40
N ASP A 69 21.93 8.59 -9.36
CA ASP A 69 20.61 8.59 -8.72
C ASP A 69 19.48 8.88 -9.73
N ASN A 70 18.31 8.30 -9.47
CA ASN A 70 17.13 8.43 -10.32
C ASN A 70 16.01 9.23 -9.63
N VAL A 71 16.36 10.10 -8.67
CA VAL A 71 15.40 10.77 -7.78
C VAL A 71 14.35 11.59 -8.54
N TYR A 72 14.72 12.16 -9.69
CA TYR A 72 13.82 12.92 -10.57
C TYR A 72 13.40 12.15 -11.82
N GLU A 73 13.91 10.94 -12.01
CA GLU A 73 13.64 10.08 -13.17
C GLU A 73 12.76 8.90 -12.74
N TYR A 74 11.57 9.19 -12.17
CA TYR A 74 10.68 8.22 -11.51
C TYR A 74 10.29 7.02 -12.39
N ARG A 75 10.35 7.18 -13.72
CA ARG A 75 9.98 6.16 -14.70
C ARG A 75 11.16 5.33 -15.20
N LYS A 76 12.39 5.68 -14.84
CA LYS A 76 13.58 4.90 -15.19
C LYS A 76 13.68 3.69 -14.29
N ARG A 77 13.26 2.55 -14.83
CA ARG A 77 13.35 1.26 -14.14
C ARG A 77 14.82 0.86 -14.02
N VAL A 78 15.21 0.40 -12.83
CA VAL A 78 16.50 -0.26 -12.64
C VAL A 78 16.48 -1.55 -13.46
N ALA A 79 17.35 -1.66 -14.45
CA ALA A 79 17.50 -2.89 -15.22
C ALA A 79 18.18 -3.93 -14.35
N ARG A 80 17.72 -5.19 -14.41
CA ARG A 80 18.40 -6.30 -13.73
C ARG A 80 19.78 -6.45 -14.35
N VAL A 81 20.82 -6.49 -13.52
CA VAL A 81 22.18 -6.81 -13.96
C VAL A 81 22.11 -8.20 -14.61
N LYS A 82 22.61 -8.31 -15.86
CA LYS A 82 22.67 -9.61 -16.52
C LYS A 82 23.63 -10.49 -15.73
N PRO A 83 23.26 -11.74 -15.41
CA PRO A 83 24.22 -12.65 -14.80
C PRO A 83 25.40 -12.85 -15.74
N ASP A 84 26.62 -12.80 -15.19
CA ASP A 84 27.83 -13.14 -15.91
C ASP A 84 27.71 -14.60 -16.40
N GLN A 85 28.12 -14.85 -17.66
CA GLN A 85 28.15 -16.18 -18.27
C GLN A 85 29.44 -16.93 -17.91
#